data_AF-A0A7R9FWB4-F1
#
_entry.id   AF-A0A7R9FWB4-F1
#
_cell.length_a   1.000
_cell.length_b   1.000
_cell.length_c   1.000
_cell.angle_alpha   90.00
_cell.angle_beta   90.00
_cell.angle_gamma   90.00
#
_symmetry.space_group_name_H-M   'P 1'
#
loop_
_entity.id
_entity.type
_entity.pdbx_description
1 polymer ?
#
loop_
_entity_poly.entity_id
_entity_poly.type
_entity_poly.pdbx_seq_one_letter_code
_entity_poly.pdbx_strand_id
1 'polypeptide(L)'
;MRWVLALVCATLCHLAAAKSTRGEVPADKDFLIKQKEILRLFNKVHEPNRFKEQMEIAKVYEPSNNLNRYKVELEELNPHLRAGRVENHLGKIAPSSPDRDSNLDLPVLSSRAQHDKRNPAPVKKLVRLCTNNSLLPRGKIFTLFNDKHRNEMVLLFESFLFSQDWETFYKTACWARDRINEVYLRADGGSSPQRGHQGGSLTTHLYVNSEVIHAAYKAKMRQEPAVVRMNFTGTIRNPEQRVAYLGEDIGLNSHHAHWHMDFPFWWKPEEYGVEKDRQGELFYYMHHQLIARFDLERLSNDLPFVKPLGWNQKIVDGFYPQTTYRVGGEFPARPDNFEFQDLQNIKIKDLMDYDRRIREAIHQQAVYTVNGDYYSLNDSTGINTLGQIMEPSCGSKHREYYGALHNYGHILLGQITDPKGKFDMPPGVMEHFETATRDPAFFRLHKHIDNLFKLHKDLLPPYSRDEVSQAQSITRLEVPGVTLTKEFPAPALKLEFPGVKIQDLSVDELTTYFEDFDIDLLNALDDTVDLDDVNIKARVRRLNHKPFAFHFTVESDKENLVAVRVFMGPKYDWFGQEIPLDEKRSYMVEIDKFVTKGKTASLI
;
A
#
# COMPACT_ATOMS: atom_id res chain seq x y z
N MET A 1 -61.42 3.29 -4.72
CA MET A 1 -61.25 3.39 -3.26
C MET A 1 -60.69 2.05 -2.79
N ARG A 2 -59.37 1.91 -2.63
CA ARG A 2 -58.61 2.19 -1.39
C ARG A 2 -59.09 1.30 -0.22
N TRP A 3 -58.19 0.38 0.15
CA TRP A 3 -58.02 -0.30 1.45
C TRP A 3 -58.56 -1.75 1.61
N VAL A 4 -57.57 -2.67 1.78
CA VAL A 4 -57.47 -3.71 2.84
C VAL A 4 -57.80 -5.18 2.52
N LEU A 5 -56.83 -6.04 2.90
CA LEU A 5 -56.83 -7.48 3.27
C LEU A 5 -56.70 -8.58 2.20
N ALA A 6 -55.51 -9.22 2.18
CA ALA A 6 -55.27 -10.66 2.49
C ALA A 6 -53.95 -11.10 1.79
N LEU A 7 -52.79 -11.15 2.47
CA LEU A 7 -52.30 -12.29 3.27
C LEU A 7 -52.50 -13.66 2.58
N VAL A 8 -51.40 -14.21 2.06
CA VAL A 8 -50.83 -15.55 2.33
C VAL A 8 -50.09 -16.04 1.07
N CYS A 9 -48.76 -16.14 1.18
CA CYS A 9 -47.81 -17.02 0.46
C CYS A 9 -46.49 -16.29 0.15
N ALA A 10 -45.61 -16.14 1.15
CA ALA A 10 -44.15 -16.21 1.00
C ALA A 10 -43.45 -16.12 2.38
N THR A 11 -43.86 -16.95 3.33
CA THR A 11 -42.95 -17.43 4.38
C THR A 11 -42.30 -18.70 3.83
N LEU A 12 -41.18 -18.56 3.13
CA LEU A 12 -40.20 -19.60 2.83
C LEU A 12 -39.01 -18.94 2.11
N CYS A 13 -37.80 -19.22 2.61
CA CYS A 13 -36.49 -18.76 2.14
C CYS A 13 -36.01 -17.39 2.64
N HIS A 14 -35.93 -17.21 3.96
CA HIS A 14 -34.69 -16.67 4.54
C HIS A 14 -33.64 -17.79 4.49
N LEU A 15 -32.89 -17.84 3.39
CA LEU A 15 -31.69 -18.67 3.25
C LEU A 15 -30.74 -17.93 2.32
N ALA A 16 -29.62 -17.52 2.91
CA ALA A 16 -28.29 -17.40 2.34
C ALA A 16 -28.21 -17.25 0.81
N ALA A 17 -27.89 -16.03 0.39
CA ALA A 17 -26.69 -15.84 -0.40
C ALA A 17 -26.18 -14.43 -0.10
N ALA A 18 -25.24 -14.31 0.85
CA ALA A 18 -24.23 -13.27 0.77
C ALA A 18 -23.43 -13.56 -0.51
N LYS A 19 -24.03 -13.19 -1.65
CA LYS A 19 -23.34 -13.06 -2.91
C LYS A 19 -22.38 -11.90 -2.66
N SER A 20 -21.12 -12.20 -2.41
CA SER A 20 -20.04 -11.31 -2.79
C SER A 20 -20.05 -11.18 -4.31
N THR A 21 -21.10 -10.55 -4.85
CA THR A 21 -21.03 -9.95 -6.17
C THR A 21 -20.13 -8.76 -6.00
N ARG A 22 -19.03 -8.69 -6.76
CA ARG A 22 -18.44 -7.40 -7.15
C ARG A 22 -19.61 -6.49 -7.52
N GLY A 23 -19.99 -5.59 -6.63
CA GLY A 23 -21.19 -4.79 -6.81
C GLY A 23 -20.93 -3.84 -7.96
N GLU A 24 -21.66 -3.99 -9.06
CA GLU A 24 -21.74 -2.94 -10.06
C GLU A 24 -22.36 -1.72 -9.39
N VAL A 25 -21.60 -0.63 -9.31
CA VAL A 25 -22.09 0.66 -8.79
C VAL A 25 -22.64 1.44 -9.96
N PRO A 26 -23.91 1.89 -9.93
CA PRO A 26 -24.45 2.76 -10.97
C PRO A 26 -23.58 4.01 -11.15
N ALA A 27 -23.22 4.32 -12.39
CA ALA A 27 -22.41 5.49 -12.74
C ALA A 27 -23.13 6.33 -13.81
N ASP A 28 -23.02 7.65 -13.70
CA ASP A 28 -23.58 8.54 -14.70
C ASP A 28 -22.79 8.52 -16.02
N LYS A 29 -23.40 9.06 -17.07
CA LYS A 29 -22.82 9.08 -18.42
C LYS A 29 -21.51 9.87 -18.47
N ASP A 30 -21.39 10.96 -17.71
CA ASP A 30 -20.22 11.84 -17.73
C ASP A 30 -19.02 11.14 -17.10
N PHE A 31 -19.23 10.43 -16.00
CA PHE A 31 -18.22 9.58 -15.38
C PHE A 31 -17.75 8.48 -16.33
N LEU A 32 -18.67 7.78 -16.99
CA LEU A 32 -18.33 6.72 -17.94
C LEU A 32 -17.50 7.23 -19.13
N ILE A 33 -17.81 8.44 -19.64
CA ILE A 33 -17.02 9.08 -20.69
C ILE A 33 -15.62 9.38 -20.18
N LYS A 34 -15.48 10.03 -19.01
CA LYS A 34 -14.16 10.35 -18.43
C LYS A 34 -13.34 9.09 -18.16
N GLN A 35 -13.96 8.07 -17.57
CA GLN A 35 -13.34 6.78 -17.31
C GLN A 35 -12.83 6.13 -18.60
N LYS A 36 -13.65 6.14 -19.67
CA LYS A 36 -13.25 5.61 -20.98
C LYS A 36 -12.03 6.36 -21.55
N GLU A 37 -12.01 7.69 -21.47
CA GLU A 37 -10.88 8.48 -21.97
C GLU A 37 -9.58 8.23 -21.19
N ILE A 38 -9.68 8.03 -19.88
CA ILE A 38 -8.54 7.60 -19.05
C ILE A 38 -8.04 6.22 -19.48
N LEU A 39 -8.94 5.24 -19.63
CA LEU A 39 -8.57 3.89 -20.02
C LEU A 39 -7.90 3.84 -21.41
N ARG A 40 -8.32 4.73 -22.33
CA ARG A 40 -7.68 4.90 -23.64
C ARG A 40 -6.24 5.39 -23.53
N LEU A 41 -5.92 6.28 -22.58
CA LEU A 41 -4.53 6.71 -22.34
C LEU A 41 -3.64 5.54 -21.91
N PHE A 42 -4.19 4.57 -21.19
CA PHE A 42 -3.47 3.39 -20.68
C PHE A 42 -3.46 2.19 -21.64
N ASN A 43 -4.11 2.29 -22.80
CA ASN A 43 -4.00 1.27 -23.82
C ASN A 43 -2.62 1.35 -24.48
N LYS A 44 -1.90 0.23 -24.47
CA LYS A 44 -0.58 0.04 -25.11
C LYS A 44 0.35 1.24 -24.89
N VAL A 45 0.59 1.55 -23.62
CA VAL A 45 1.36 2.73 -23.18
C VAL A 45 2.76 2.81 -23.77
N HIS A 46 3.34 1.66 -24.13
CA HIS A 46 4.67 1.56 -24.74
C HIS A 46 4.69 2.01 -26.22
N GLU A 47 3.53 2.03 -26.89
CA GLU A 47 3.39 2.42 -28.28
C GLU A 47 2.89 3.88 -28.44
N PRO A 48 3.11 4.49 -29.61
CA PRO A 48 2.41 5.72 -29.99
C PRO A 48 0.90 5.57 -29.81
N ASN A 49 0.24 6.65 -29.42
CA ASN A 49 -1.20 6.61 -29.18
C ASN A 49 -1.95 6.20 -30.45
N ARG A 50 -2.87 5.24 -30.34
CA ARG A 50 -3.69 4.74 -31.46
C ARG A 50 -4.97 5.54 -31.66
N PHE A 51 -5.40 6.29 -30.64
CA PHE A 51 -6.63 7.06 -30.69
C PHE A 51 -6.36 8.42 -31.35
N LYS A 52 -6.78 8.57 -32.61
CA LYS A 52 -6.58 9.79 -33.41
C LYS A 52 -6.99 11.07 -32.68
N GLU A 53 -8.12 11.04 -31.96
CA GLU A 53 -8.60 12.18 -31.16
C GLU A 53 -7.57 12.63 -30.12
N GLN A 54 -6.98 11.70 -29.39
CA GLN A 54 -5.96 11.99 -28.38
C GLN A 54 -4.64 12.44 -29.01
N MET A 55 -4.26 11.86 -30.16
CA MET A 55 -3.08 12.30 -30.90
C MET A 55 -3.20 13.74 -31.39
N GLU A 56 -4.36 14.12 -31.95
CA GLU A 56 -4.58 15.49 -32.41
C GLU A 56 -4.57 16.49 -31.25
N ILE A 57 -5.14 16.12 -30.09
CA ILE A 57 -5.01 16.90 -28.86
C ILE A 57 -3.53 17.04 -28.48
N ALA A 58 -2.76 15.95 -28.46
CA ALA A 58 -1.35 15.94 -28.09
C ALA A 58 -0.47 16.77 -29.03
N LYS A 59 -0.86 16.93 -30.31
CA LYS A 59 -0.14 17.77 -31.30
C LYS A 59 -0.47 19.26 -31.14
N VAL A 60 -1.73 19.59 -30.89
CA VAL A 60 -2.21 20.98 -30.90
C VAL A 60 -2.06 21.65 -29.53
N TYR A 61 -2.26 20.90 -28.45
CA TYR A 61 -2.23 21.44 -27.10
C TYR A 61 -0.80 21.60 -26.59
N GLU A 62 -0.45 22.82 -26.17
CA GLU A 62 0.82 23.12 -25.50
C GLU A 62 0.53 23.63 -24.08
N PRO A 63 0.93 22.89 -23.02
CA PRO A 63 0.72 23.29 -21.64
C PRO A 63 1.29 24.67 -21.32
N SER A 64 2.44 25.06 -21.90
CA SER A 64 3.06 26.37 -21.65
C SER A 64 2.26 27.56 -22.17
N ASN A 65 1.37 27.35 -23.14
CA ASN A 65 0.48 28.41 -23.66
C ASN A 65 -0.80 28.54 -22.82
N ASN A 66 -1.04 27.59 -21.91
CA ASN A 66 -2.25 27.49 -21.11
C ASN A 66 -1.95 27.57 -19.61
N LEU A 67 -0.85 28.23 -19.23
CA LEU A 67 -0.41 28.33 -17.82
C LEU A 67 -1.48 28.94 -16.90
N ASN A 68 -2.35 29.80 -17.43
CA ASN A 68 -3.49 30.38 -16.73
C ASN A 68 -4.60 29.37 -16.38
N ARG A 69 -4.63 28.20 -17.02
CA ARG A 69 -5.56 27.09 -16.72
C ARG A 69 -5.00 26.09 -15.71
N TYR A 70 -3.75 26.28 -15.30
CA TYR A 70 -3.20 25.63 -14.13
C TYR A 70 -3.35 26.64 -13.01
N LYS A 71 -4.07 26.23 -11.98
CA LYS A 71 -4.46 26.97 -10.80
C LYS A 71 -3.60 28.25 -10.53
N VAL A 72 -4.21 29.45 -10.60
CA VAL A 72 -3.68 30.75 -10.12
C VAL A 72 -4.84 31.64 -9.67
N GLU A 73 -4.82 32.09 -8.41
CA GLU A 73 -4.97 33.51 -8.05
C GLU A 73 -4.23 33.80 -6.73
N LEU A 74 -3.19 34.64 -6.84
CA LEU A 74 -2.56 35.40 -5.78
C LEU A 74 -2.91 36.85 -6.13
N GLU A 75 -3.85 37.46 -5.42
CA GLU A 75 -3.89 38.93 -5.41
C GLU A 75 -2.76 39.42 -4.51
N GLU A 76 -1.80 40.05 -5.20
CA GLU A 76 -0.93 41.15 -4.77
C GLU A 76 0.15 40.88 -3.70
N LEU A 77 1.40 41.00 -4.18
CA LEU A 77 2.53 41.45 -3.39
C LEU A 77 2.12 42.64 -2.51
N ASN A 78 2.21 42.50 -1.19
CA ASN A 78 2.24 43.65 -0.29
C ASN A 78 3.65 43.76 0.33
N PRO A 79 4.49 44.75 -0.06
CA PRO A 79 5.85 44.92 0.46
C PRO A 79 5.93 45.50 1.88
N HIS A 80 4.81 45.70 2.58
CA HIS A 80 4.78 46.36 3.88
C HIS A 80 4.15 45.48 4.94
N LEU A 81 4.95 44.58 5.52
CA LEU A 81 4.79 44.08 6.90
C LEU A 81 6.13 43.46 7.34
N ARG A 82 7.15 44.32 7.43
CA ARG A 82 8.21 44.16 8.44
C ARG A 82 7.78 44.98 9.66
N ALA A 83 8.00 44.39 10.83
CA ALA A 83 7.87 44.95 12.19
C ALA A 83 6.55 44.65 12.93
N GLY A 84 6.71 44.04 14.13
CA GLY A 84 5.65 43.75 15.10
C GLY A 84 5.90 42.44 15.85
N ARG A 85 7.05 42.31 16.54
CA ARG A 85 7.14 42.33 18.02
C ARG A 85 6.24 41.28 18.70
N VAL A 86 6.87 40.17 19.10
CA VAL A 86 6.35 39.22 20.08
C VAL A 86 6.42 39.88 21.45
N GLU A 87 5.27 40.13 22.09
CA GLU A 87 5.19 40.33 23.53
C GLU A 87 4.41 39.19 24.16
N ASN A 88 5.10 38.53 25.09
CA ASN A 88 4.60 37.50 25.98
C ASN A 88 3.52 38.05 26.89
N HIS A 89 2.41 37.32 27.08
CA HIS A 89 1.76 37.28 28.38
C HIS A 89 1.23 35.88 28.71
N LEU A 90 1.88 35.30 29.73
CA LEU A 90 1.42 34.18 30.54
C LEU A 90 0.14 34.57 31.29
N GLY A 91 -0.85 33.66 31.32
CA GLY A 91 -2.05 33.78 32.16
C GLY A 91 -2.75 32.43 32.32
N LYS A 92 -2.65 31.88 33.53
CA LYS A 92 -3.21 30.61 34.05
C LYS A 92 -4.72 30.46 33.78
N ILE A 93 -5.21 29.21 33.70
CA ILE A 93 -6.38 28.66 34.44
C ILE A 93 -6.42 27.12 34.29
N ALA A 94 -6.72 26.44 35.40
CA ALA A 94 -6.83 24.99 35.59
C ALA A 94 -8.31 24.50 35.43
N PRO A 95 -8.62 23.20 35.53
CA PRO A 95 -9.72 22.54 34.81
C PRO A 95 -11.04 22.47 35.58
N SER A 96 -12.17 22.35 34.86
CA SER A 96 -13.42 21.82 35.41
C SER A 96 -14.23 21.07 34.33
N SER A 97 -14.93 20.05 34.82
CA SER A 97 -15.54 18.89 34.16
C SER A 97 -16.90 19.20 33.50
N PRO A 98 -17.53 18.21 32.82
CA PRO A 98 -18.45 18.42 31.71
C PRO A 98 -19.92 18.46 32.13
N ASP A 99 -20.77 19.16 31.37
CA ASP A 99 -22.17 18.75 31.25
C ASP A 99 -22.77 19.05 29.87
N ARG A 100 -23.68 18.11 29.56
CA ARG A 100 -24.48 17.83 28.37
C ARG A 100 -25.27 19.02 27.80
N ASP A 101 -25.33 19.09 26.48
CA ASP A 101 -26.56 19.26 25.67
C ASP A 101 -26.21 18.88 24.21
N SER A 102 -26.72 17.79 23.64
CA SER A 102 -28.09 17.58 23.14
C SER A 102 -28.48 18.44 21.92
N ASN A 103 -27.66 18.41 20.87
CA ASN A 103 -28.07 18.57 19.45
C ASN A 103 -26.89 18.17 18.54
N LEU A 104 -26.90 16.94 18.01
CA LEU A 104 -25.92 16.48 17.02
C LEU A 104 -26.43 16.78 15.61
N ASP A 105 -26.61 18.07 15.32
CA ASP A 105 -26.30 18.58 13.99
C ASP A 105 -24.78 18.69 13.96
N LEU A 106 -24.14 17.80 13.18
CA LEU A 106 -22.72 17.87 12.90
C LEU A 106 -22.39 19.31 12.45
N PRO A 107 -21.57 20.08 13.17
CA PRO A 107 -21.09 21.31 12.62
C PRO A 107 -20.15 20.90 11.49
N VAL A 108 -20.63 21.13 10.26
CA VAL A 108 -19.79 21.38 9.10
C VAL A 108 -18.93 22.57 9.49
N LEU A 109 -17.80 22.31 10.17
CA LEU A 109 -16.76 23.31 10.38
C LEU A 109 -16.11 23.53 9.02
N SER A 110 -16.72 24.43 8.27
CA SER A 110 -16.12 25.12 7.15
C SER A 110 -14.98 26.00 7.67
N SER A 111 -13.81 25.41 7.94
CA SER A 111 -12.54 26.15 7.90
C SER A 111 -12.02 26.14 6.46
N ARG A 112 -12.83 26.67 5.53
CA ARG A 112 -12.51 26.75 4.10
C ARG A 112 -11.64 27.95 3.75
N ALA A 113 -10.77 28.36 4.67
CA ALA A 113 -9.97 29.58 4.53
C ALA A 113 -8.61 29.44 5.21
N GLN A 114 -7.70 28.69 4.58
CA GLN A 114 -6.27 29.01 4.53
C GLN A 114 -5.50 27.98 3.67
N HIS A 115 -4.75 28.51 2.69
CA HIS A 115 -3.77 27.84 1.83
C HIS A 115 -4.23 27.31 0.46
N ASP A 116 -4.72 28.21 -0.40
CA ASP A 116 -4.78 27.99 -1.85
C ASP A 116 -3.42 28.35 -2.51
N LYS A 117 -2.35 27.62 -2.16
CA LYS A 117 -1.04 27.80 -2.81
C LYS A 117 -1.01 27.04 -4.13
N ARG A 118 -1.13 27.78 -5.22
CA ARG A 118 -1.18 27.24 -6.58
C ARG A 118 -0.03 27.82 -7.41
N ASN A 119 0.72 26.96 -8.09
CA ASN A 119 1.95 27.35 -8.77
C ASN A 119 1.99 26.77 -10.19
N PRO A 120 2.04 27.58 -11.27
CA PRO A 120 2.21 27.08 -12.63
C PRO A 120 3.67 26.64 -12.92
N ALA A 121 4.60 26.80 -11.97
CA ALA A 121 6.00 26.44 -12.14
C ALA A 121 6.26 24.96 -12.47
N PRO A 122 5.53 23.96 -11.92
CA PRO A 122 5.75 22.55 -12.26
C PRO A 122 5.52 22.28 -13.74
N VAL A 123 4.41 22.78 -14.31
CA VAL A 123 4.10 22.64 -15.75
C VAL A 123 5.14 23.35 -16.60
N LYS A 124 5.52 24.58 -16.24
CA LYS A 124 6.56 25.34 -16.95
C LYS A 124 7.90 24.60 -16.93
N LYS A 125 8.27 24.01 -15.79
CA LYS A 125 9.49 23.22 -15.62
C LYS A 125 9.42 21.91 -16.41
N LEU A 126 8.28 21.23 -16.38
CA LEU A 126 8.04 20.00 -17.13
C LEU A 126 8.19 20.22 -18.64
N VAL A 127 7.52 21.24 -19.19
CA VAL A 127 7.64 21.61 -20.61
C VAL A 127 9.09 21.95 -20.96
N ARG A 128 9.77 22.76 -20.13
CA ARG A 128 11.19 23.11 -20.37
C ARG A 128 12.09 21.88 -20.40
N LEU A 129 11.92 20.95 -19.45
CA LEU A 129 12.72 19.71 -19.42
C LEU A 129 12.41 18.81 -20.61
N CYS A 130 11.15 18.78 -21.04
CA CYS A 130 10.70 18.06 -22.23
C CYS A 130 11.33 18.65 -23.51
N THR A 131 11.25 19.96 -23.73
CA THR A 131 11.86 20.66 -24.88
C THR A 131 13.37 20.50 -24.94
N ASN A 132 14.03 20.43 -23.78
CA ASN A 132 15.47 20.24 -23.68
C ASN A 132 15.92 18.76 -23.72
N ASN A 133 15.01 17.80 -23.97
CA ASN A 133 15.29 16.36 -23.93
C ASN A 133 16.03 15.91 -22.67
N SER A 134 15.70 16.51 -21.52
CA SER A 134 16.39 16.28 -20.24
C SER A 134 15.68 15.30 -19.31
N LEU A 135 14.42 14.96 -19.63
CA LEU A 135 13.62 13.94 -18.95
C LEU A 135 14.12 12.54 -19.29
N LEU A 136 13.78 11.55 -18.46
CA LEU A 136 13.97 10.14 -18.79
C LEU A 136 13.31 9.82 -20.14
N PRO A 137 14.07 9.32 -21.12
CA PRO A 137 13.50 8.95 -22.42
C PRO A 137 12.46 7.84 -22.29
N ARG A 138 11.54 7.79 -23.25
CA ARG A 138 10.61 6.66 -23.41
C ARG A 138 11.37 5.35 -23.63
N GLY A 139 10.80 4.24 -23.15
CA GLY A 139 11.41 2.92 -23.24
C GLY A 139 12.64 2.71 -22.33
N LYS A 140 12.90 3.63 -21.40
CA LYS A 140 13.91 3.43 -20.34
C LYS A 140 13.24 2.98 -19.03
N ILE A 141 13.97 2.22 -18.23
CA ILE A 141 13.48 1.73 -16.94
C ILE A 141 13.29 2.89 -15.98
N PHE A 142 12.07 3.03 -15.46
CA PHE A 142 11.75 3.92 -14.36
C PHE A 142 11.82 3.18 -13.03
N THR A 143 12.37 3.82 -12.01
CA THR A 143 12.26 3.38 -10.61
C THR A 143 11.97 4.57 -9.73
N LEU A 144 11.05 4.41 -8.77
CA LEU A 144 10.68 5.46 -7.83
C LEU A 144 11.80 5.74 -6.80
N PHE A 145 12.69 4.78 -6.59
CA PHE A 145 13.80 4.92 -5.65
C PHE A 145 14.93 5.80 -6.20
N ASN A 146 14.98 6.01 -7.52
CA ASN A 146 15.91 6.98 -8.11
C ASN A 146 15.35 8.41 -7.98
N ASP A 147 16.13 9.29 -7.37
CA ASP A 147 15.73 10.68 -7.08
C ASP A 147 15.40 11.49 -8.33
N LYS A 148 16.17 11.32 -9.41
CA LYS A 148 15.93 12.04 -10.68
C LYS A 148 14.61 11.59 -11.28
N HIS A 149 14.43 10.28 -11.42
CA HIS A 149 13.20 9.68 -11.94
C HIS A 149 11.97 10.10 -11.14
N ARG A 150 12.06 10.01 -9.81
CA ARG A 150 10.98 10.41 -8.90
C ARG A 150 10.65 11.90 -9.04
N ASN A 151 11.64 12.78 -9.09
CA ASN A 151 11.39 14.21 -9.25
C ASN A 151 10.70 14.54 -10.57
N GLU A 152 11.06 13.89 -11.67
CA GLU A 152 10.39 14.08 -12.96
C GLU A 152 8.94 13.57 -12.95
N MET A 153 8.72 12.41 -12.32
CA MET A 153 7.38 11.85 -12.11
C MET A 153 6.52 12.79 -11.25
N VAL A 154 7.07 13.32 -10.15
CA VAL A 154 6.37 14.27 -9.26
C VAL A 154 6.01 15.56 -10.00
N LEU A 155 6.86 16.05 -10.90
CA LEU A 155 6.52 17.22 -11.74
C LEU A 155 5.34 16.94 -12.68
N LEU A 156 5.24 15.72 -13.21
CA LEU A 156 4.07 15.31 -13.99
C LEU A 156 2.81 15.23 -13.12
N PHE A 157 2.92 14.60 -11.95
CA PHE A 157 1.83 14.54 -10.96
C PHE A 157 1.34 15.93 -10.55
N GLU A 158 2.25 16.85 -10.20
CA GLU A 158 1.92 18.23 -9.85
C GLU A 158 1.25 18.97 -11.01
N SER A 159 1.67 18.72 -12.24
CA SER A 159 1.03 19.29 -13.44
C SER A 159 -0.42 18.82 -13.59
N PHE A 160 -0.71 17.57 -13.25
CA PHE A 160 -2.07 17.02 -13.22
C PHE A 160 -2.89 17.58 -12.06
N LEU A 161 -2.34 17.53 -10.84
CA LEU A 161 -3.02 17.99 -9.62
C LEU A 161 -3.37 19.50 -9.68
N PHE A 162 -2.52 20.30 -10.31
CA PHE A 162 -2.71 21.74 -10.43
C PHE A 162 -3.54 22.17 -11.65
N SER A 163 -4.07 21.24 -12.44
CA SER A 163 -5.05 21.55 -13.48
C SER A 163 -6.34 22.09 -12.87
N GLN A 164 -6.91 23.16 -13.42
CA GLN A 164 -8.15 23.77 -12.88
C GLN A 164 -9.40 22.94 -13.17
N ASP A 165 -9.42 22.27 -14.33
CA ASP A 165 -10.58 21.53 -14.81
C ASP A 165 -10.15 20.21 -15.47
N TRP A 166 -11.15 19.35 -15.68
CA TRP A 166 -11.00 18.06 -16.35
C TRP A 166 -10.38 18.19 -17.75
N GLU A 167 -10.76 19.23 -18.50
CA GLU A 167 -10.29 19.42 -19.87
C GLU A 167 -8.79 19.71 -19.92
N THR A 168 -8.30 20.56 -19.02
CA THR A 168 -6.89 20.91 -18.87
C THR A 168 -6.10 19.68 -18.45
N PHE A 169 -6.57 18.94 -17.44
CA PHE A 169 -5.97 17.68 -17.02
C PHE A 169 -5.86 16.71 -18.20
N TYR A 170 -6.96 16.46 -18.90
CA TYR A 170 -7.02 15.48 -19.98
C TYR A 170 -6.13 15.86 -21.17
N LYS A 171 -6.12 17.13 -21.58
CA LYS A 171 -5.24 17.62 -22.65
C LYS A 171 -3.76 17.54 -22.26
N THR A 172 -3.44 17.82 -21.00
CA THR A 172 -2.08 17.65 -20.45
C THR A 172 -1.66 16.18 -20.46
N ALA A 173 -2.57 15.29 -20.07
CA ALA A 173 -2.32 13.84 -20.08
C ALA A 173 -2.11 13.32 -21.51
N CYS A 174 -2.89 13.77 -22.49
CA CYS A 174 -2.67 13.47 -23.91
C CYS A 174 -1.29 13.98 -24.38
N TRP A 175 -0.93 15.22 -24.06
CA TRP A 175 0.38 15.80 -24.41
C TRP A 175 1.55 15.03 -23.79
N ALA A 176 1.42 14.65 -22.52
CA ALA A 176 2.42 13.90 -21.76
C ALA A 176 2.57 12.48 -22.27
N ARG A 177 1.46 11.83 -22.66
CA ARG A 177 1.43 10.42 -23.06
C ARG A 177 2.44 10.10 -24.16
N ASP A 178 2.64 11.00 -25.12
CA ASP A 178 3.50 10.72 -26.28
C ASP A 178 4.94 11.24 -26.10
N ARG A 179 5.20 12.07 -25.08
CA ARG A 179 6.48 12.79 -24.91
C ARG A 179 7.29 12.36 -23.68
N ILE A 180 6.60 11.85 -22.66
CA ILE A 180 7.21 11.48 -21.38
C ILE A 180 7.31 9.95 -21.31
N ASN A 181 8.27 9.45 -20.52
CA ASN A 181 8.38 8.02 -20.21
C ASN A 181 7.03 7.46 -19.77
N GLU A 182 6.65 6.34 -20.40
CA GLU A 182 5.33 5.74 -20.29
C GLU A 182 4.96 5.31 -18.86
N VAL A 183 5.97 5.01 -18.04
CA VAL A 183 5.76 4.56 -16.66
C VAL A 183 5.35 5.74 -15.76
N TYR A 184 5.61 6.99 -16.16
CA TYR A 184 5.24 8.17 -15.37
C TYR A 184 3.73 8.44 -15.41
N LEU A 185 3.02 7.98 -16.45
CA LEU A 185 1.56 8.10 -16.53
C LEU A 185 0.86 7.31 -15.43
N ARG A 186 1.57 6.39 -14.76
CA ARG A 186 1.13 5.68 -13.56
C ARG A 186 1.03 6.57 -12.32
N ALA A 187 1.65 7.76 -12.35
CA ALA A 187 1.65 8.72 -11.24
C ALA A 187 0.28 9.32 -10.91
N ASP A 188 -0.73 9.16 -11.77
CA ASP A 188 -2.12 9.47 -11.45
C ASP A 188 -2.73 8.38 -10.55
N GLY A 189 -2.18 8.27 -9.34
CA GLY A 189 -2.59 7.37 -8.27
C GLY A 189 -3.43 8.04 -7.18
N GLY A 190 -3.95 9.26 -7.40
CA GLY A 190 -4.62 10.04 -6.36
C GLY A 190 -6.09 10.39 -6.60
N SER A 191 -6.67 10.06 -7.75
CA SER A 191 -7.96 10.64 -8.18
C SER A 191 -9.11 9.64 -8.41
N SER A 192 -8.90 8.33 -8.32
CA SER A 192 -9.97 7.33 -8.51
C SER A 192 -9.81 6.07 -7.64
N PRO A 193 -10.68 5.86 -6.64
CA PRO A 193 -10.67 4.71 -5.73
C PRO A 193 -10.97 3.33 -6.37
N GLN A 194 -11.28 3.26 -7.67
CA GLN A 194 -11.86 2.04 -8.29
C GLN A 194 -10.87 1.18 -9.09
N ARG A 195 -9.55 1.44 -9.04
CA ARG A 195 -8.57 0.76 -9.93
C ARG A 195 -7.98 -0.57 -9.42
N GLY A 196 -8.46 -1.11 -8.29
CA GLY A 196 -7.89 -2.27 -7.58
C GLY A 196 -7.74 -3.60 -8.34
N HIS A 197 -8.09 -3.68 -9.63
CA HIS A 197 -7.92 -4.88 -10.46
C HIS A 197 -7.18 -4.64 -11.78
N GLN A 198 -6.79 -3.40 -12.13
CA GLN A 198 -6.19 -3.10 -13.44
C GLN A 198 -4.70 -2.76 -13.39
N GLY A 199 -4.11 -2.56 -12.21
CA GLY A 199 -2.67 -2.27 -12.07
C GLY A 199 -1.77 -3.33 -12.74
N GLY A 200 -2.12 -4.62 -12.60
CA GLY A 200 -1.39 -5.73 -13.23
C GLY A 200 -1.49 -5.77 -14.76
N SER A 201 -2.47 -5.08 -15.36
CA SER A 201 -2.69 -5.09 -16.81
C SER A 201 -1.89 -4.02 -17.54
N LEU A 202 -1.44 -2.95 -16.87
CA LEU A 202 -0.67 -1.87 -17.53
C LEU A 202 0.81 -2.24 -17.72
N THR A 203 1.44 -2.82 -16.71
CA THR A 203 2.86 -3.18 -16.69
C THR A 203 3.04 -4.67 -16.44
N THR A 204 2.45 -5.48 -17.32
CA THR A 204 2.39 -6.95 -17.22
C THR A 204 3.77 -7.61 -17.02
N HIS A 205 4.84 -7.06 -17.59
CA HIS A 205 6.23 -7.52 -17.38
C HIS A 205 6.66 -7.57 -15.90
N LEU A 206 6.09 -6.73 -15.04
CA LEU A 206 6.40 -6.72 -13.61
C LEU A 206 5.63 -7.79 -12.83
N TYR A 207 4.59 -8.38 -13.43
CA TYR A 207 3.73 -9.37 -12.77
C TYR A 207 3.87 -10.78 -13.36
N VAL A 208 4.51 -10.92 -14.51
CA VAL A 208 4.54 -12.15 -15.30
C VAL A 208 5.98 -12.60 -15.55
N ASN A 209 6.23 -13.90 -15.38
CA ASN A 209 7.56 -14.49 -15.53
C ASN A 209 8.04 -14.45 -17.01
N SER A 210 9.36 -14.36 -17.21
CA SER A 210 9.99 -14.20 -18.53
C SER A 210 9.61 -15.30 -19.51
N GLU A 211 9.49 -16.56 -19.04
CA GLU A 211 9.09 -17.69 -19.89
C GLU A 211 7.70 -17.46 -20.52
N VAL A 212 6.76 -16.94 -19.74
CA VAL A 212 5.40 -16.65 -20.18
C VAL A 212 5.38 -15.49 -21.15
N ILE A 213 6.18 -14.44 -20.89
CA ILE A 213 6.35 -13.32 -21.83
C ILE A 213 6.95 -13.80 -23.17
N HIS A 214 7.98 -14.64 -23.14
CA HIS A 214 8.59 -15.20 -24.35
C HIS A 214 7.61 -16.08 -25.14
N ALA A 215 6.79 -16.89 -24.45
CA ALA A 215 5.74 -17.68 -25.08
C ALA A 215 4.66 -16.77 -25.71
N ALA A 216 4.28 -15.69 -25.03
CA ALA A 216 3.34 -14.69 -25.53
C ALA A 216 3.88 -13.98 -26.78
N TYR A 217 5.18 -13.62 -26.82
CA TYR A 217 5.82 -13.09 -28.03
C TYR A 217 5.81 -14.09 -29.19
N LYS A 218 6.07 -15.38 -28.93
CA LYS A 218 5.97 -16.42 -29.97
C LYS A 218 4.56 -16.55 -30.52
N ALA A 219 3.54 -16.54 -29.65
CA ALA A 219 2.14 -16.58 -30.07
C ALA A 219 1.75 -15.36 -30.91
N LYS A 220 2.17 -14.16 -30.48
CA LYS A 220 1.91 -12.91 -31.23
C LYS A 220 2.58 -12.91 -32.61
N MET A 221 3.84 -13.35 -32.71
CA MET A 221 4.54 -13.48 -34.00
C MET A 221 3.85 -14.47 -34.96
N ARG A 222 3.13 -15.47 -34.43
CA ARG A 222 2.34 -16.43 -35.21
C ARG A 222 0.91 -15.96 -35.47
N GLN A 223 0.48 -14.85 -34.88
CA GLN A 223 -0.90 -14.35 -34.93
C GLN A 223 -1.91 -15.35 -34.33
N GLU A 224 -1.51 -16.10 -33.31
CA GLU A 224 -2.33 -17.18 -32.72
C GLU A 224 -2.78 -16.81 -31.29
N PRO A 225 -4.08 -16.89 -30.97
CA PRO A 225 -4.55 -16.78 -29.59
C PRO A 225 -3.92 -17.85 -28.70
N ALA A 226 -3.51 -17.48 -27.50
CA ALA A 226 -2.84 -18.40 -26.59
C ALA A 226 -3.20 -18.14 -25.13
N VAL A 227 -3.35 -19.20 -24.35
CA VAL A 227 -3.39 -19.15 -22.90
C VAL A 227 -2.16 -19.87 -22.38
N VAL A 228 -1.20 -19.11 -21.86
CA VAL A 228 0.08 -19.62 -21.39
C VAL A 228 0.01 -19.81 -19.88
N ARG A 229 0.25 -21.02 -19.40
CA ARG A 229 0.27 -21.31 -17.97
C ARG A 229 1.55 -20.78 -17.34
N MET A 230 1.42 -20.01 -16.27
CA MET A 230 2.53 -19.50 -15.46
C MET A 230 2.68 -20.36 -14.20
N ASN A 231 3.89 -20.87 -14.00
CA ASN A 231 4.26 -21.56 -12.75
C ASN A 231 5.06 -20.60 -11.86
N PHE A 232 5.03 -20.84 -10.55
CA PHE A 232 5.83 -20.09 -9.58
C PHE A 232 7.33 -20.30 -9.80
N THR A 233 8.14 -19.33 -9.40
CA THR A 233 9.59 -19.37 -9.64
C THR A 233 10.30 -20.41 -8.76
N GLY A 234 11.54 -20.74 -9.11
CA GLY A 234 12.41 -21.60 -8.29
C GLY A 234 12.18 -23.11 -8.47
N THR A 235 12.66 -23.90 -7.52
CA THR A 235 12.55 -25.37 -7.54
C THR A 235 12.23 -25.92 -6.15
N ILE A 236 11.69 -27.14 -6.09
CA ILE A 236 11.28 -27.81 -4.84
C ILE A 236 12.43 -27.98 -3.82
N ARG A 237 13.68 -27.77 -4.25
CA ARG A 237 14.87 -27.82 -3.40
C ARG A 237 15.03 -26.57 -2.54
N ASN A 238 14.45 -25.44 -2.95
CA ASN A 238 14.43 -24.22 -2.16
C ASN A 238 13.16 -24.20 -1.28
N PRO A 239 13.29 -24.27 0.06
CA PRO A 239 12.13 -24.22 0.96
C PRO A 239 11.27 -22.97 0.80
N GLU A 240 11.87 -21.81 0.47
CA GLU A 240 11.14 -20.56 0.26
C GLU A 240 10.15 -20.64 -0.91
N GLN A 241 10.34 -21.57 -1.86
CA GLN A 241 9.38 -21.78 -2.95
C GLN A 241 7.99 -22.20 -2.43
N ARG A 242 7.91 -22.87 -1.27
CA ARG A 242 6.63 -23.34 -0.73
C ARG A 242 5.64 -22.20 -0.48
N VAL A 243 6.15 -20.99 -0.20
CA VAL A 243 5.34 -19.79 0.03
C VAL A 243 5.40 -18.79 -1.13
N ALA A 244 5.97 -19.17 -2.28
CA ALA A 244 6.04 -18.33 -3.47
C ALA A 244 4.65 -17.92 -3.98
N TYR A 245 3.64 -18.78 -3.77
CA TYR A 245 2.26 -18.48 -4.14
C TYR A 245 1.69 -17.22 -3.47
N LEU A 246 2.24 -16.79 -2.33
CA LEU A 246 1.85 -15.55 -1.66
C LEU A 246 2.67 -14.37 -2.20
N GLY A 247 4.00 -14.46 -2.15
CA GLY A 247 4.90 -13.35 -2.54
C GLY A 247 4.83 -12.99 -4.03
N GLU A 248 4.55 -13.97 -4.88
CA GLU A 248 4.35 -13.80 -6.34
C GLU A 248 2.88 -13.59 -6.72
N ASP A 249 1.95 -13.60 -5.76
CA ASP A 249 0.55 -13.33 -6.07
C ASP A 249 0.41 -11.91 -6.64
N ILE A 250 -0.24 -11.83 -7.80
CA ILE A 250 -0.46 -10.55 -8.49
C ILE A 250 -1.31 -9.57 -7.66
N GLY A 251 -2.23 -10.09 -6.85
CA GLY A 251 -3.08 -9.31 -5.96
C GLY A 251 -2.30 -8.76 -4.79
N LEU A 252 -1.39 -9.54 -4.20
CA LEU A 252 -0.52 -9.05 -3.13
C LEU A 252 0.45 -7.96 -3.63
N ASN A 253 1.14 -8.22 -4.74
CA ASN A 253 2.03 -7.24 -5.37
C ASN A 253 1.27 -5.97 -5.77
N SER A 254 0.02 -6.12 -6.27
CA SER A 254 -0.85 -4.98 -6.56
C SER A 254 -1.25 -4.25 -5.29
N HIS A 255 -1.63 -4.94 -4.21
CA HIS A 255 -1.99 -4.33 -2.93
C HIS A 255 -0.86 -3.47 -2.38
N HIS A 256 0.36 -4.00 -2.35
CA HIS A 256 1.55 -3.28 -1.90
C HIS A 256 1.81 -2.03 -2.75
N ALA A 257 1.77 -2.16 -4.08
CA ALA A 257 1.93 -1.01 -4.97
C ALA A 257 0.83 0.06 -4.82
N HIS A 258 -0.43 -0.34 -4.65
CA HIS A 258 -1.54 0.60 -4.44
C HIS A 258 -1.43 1.32 -3.10
N TRP A 259 -1.00 0.65 -2.03
CA TRP A 259 -0.79 1.30 -0.74
C TRP A 259 0.21 2.46 -0.85
N HIS A 260 1.32 2.26 -1.56
CA HIS A 260 2.30 3.33 -1.82
C HIS A 260 1.82 4.40 -2.81
N MET A 261 0.77 4.15 -3.60
CA MET A 261 0.10 5.20 -4.41
C MET A 261 -0.84 6.05 -3.55
N ASP A 262 -1.55 5.43 -2.60
CA ASP A 262 -2.44 6.12 -1.67
C ASP A 262 -1.66 6.95 -0.64
N PHE A 263 -0.51 6.43 -0.17
CA PHE A 263 0.36 7.04 0.83
C PHE A 263 1.81 7.19 0.34
N PRO A 264 2.07 7.98 -0.71
CA PRO A 264 3.42 8.10 -1.24
C PRO A 264 4.34 8.83 -0.26
N PHE A 265 5.54 8.30 -0.03
CA PHE A 265 6.54 8.92 0.85
C PHE A 265 6.99 10.32 0.39
N TRP A 266 6.81 10.66 -0.89
CA TRP A 266 7.12 11.97 -1.46
C TRP A 266 5.94 12.97 -1.37
N TRP A 267 4.80 12.58 -0.80
CA TRP A 267 3.63 13.45 -0.65
C TRP A 267 3.93 14.65 0.25
N LYS A 268 3.52 15.85 -0.18
CA LYS A 268 3.73 17.09 0.57
C LYS A 268 2.37 17.69 0.98
N PRO A 269 1.89 17.43 2.21
CA PRO A 269 0.60 17.91 2.68
C PRO A 269 0.41 19.42 2.49
N GLU A 270 1.44 20.20 2.78
CA GLU A 270 1.41 21.68 2.76
C GLU A 270 1.31 22.24 1.33
N GLU A 271 1.81 21.52 0.33
CA GLU A 271 1.75 21.93 -1.08
C GLU A 271 0.48 21.41 -1.77
N TYR A 272 -0.01 20.23 -1.38
CA TYR A 272 -1.12 19.55 -2.05
C TYR A 272 -2.48 19.78 -1.39
N GLY A 273 -2.50 20.36 -0.18
CA GLY A 273 -3.72 20.76 0.53
C GLY A 273 -4.54 19.59 1.07
N VAL A 274 -4.01 18.38 1.03
CA VAL A 274 -4.62 17.17 1.60
C VAL A 274 -3.62 16.52 2.53
N GLU A 275 -3.97 16.51 3.81
CA GLU A 275 -3.21 15.80 4.83
C GLU A 275 -3.52 14.30 4.76
N LYS A 276 -2.46 13.49 4.82
CA LYS A 276 -2.57 12.03 4.89
C LYS A 276 -2.54 11.64 6.38
N ASP A 277 -3.72 11.61 6.97
CA ASP A 277 -3.88 11.32 8.40
C ASP A 277 -3.19 10.01 8.79
N ARG A 278 -2.36 10.07 9.84
CA ARG A 278 -1.61 8.94 10.41
C ARG A 278 -0.78 8.12 9.42
N GLN A 279 -0.26 8.74 8.35
CA GLN A 279 0.53 8.06 7.30
C GLN A 279 1.63 7.14 7.86
N GLY A 280 2.44 7.62 8.80
CA GLY A 280 3.54 6.83 9.37
C GLY A 280 3.08 5.68 10.24
N GLU A 281 1.95 5.82 10.92
CA GLU A 281 1.36 4.71 11.68
C GLU A 281 0.75 3.66 10.74
N LEU A 282 0.10 4.10 9.66
CA LEU A 282 -0.42 3.21 8.62
C LEU A 282 0.70 2.50 7.86
N PHE A 283 1.86 3.14 7.68
CA PHE A 283 3.07 2.50 7.15
C PHE A 283 3.49 1.33 8.01
N TYR A 284 3.63 1.55 9.33
CA TYR A 284 3.91 0.48 10.27
C TYR A 284 2.83 -0.62 10.20
N TYR A 285 1.56 -0.23 10.28
CA TYR A 285 0.46 -1.19 10.39
C TYR A 285 0.33 -2.08 9.16
N MET A 286 0.40 -1.51 7.95
CA MET A 286 0.30 -2.28 6.71
C MET A 286 1.44 -3.29 6.59
N HIS A 287 2.69 -2.87 6.79
CA HIS A 287 3.84 -3.77 6.68
C HIS A 287 3.87 -4.80 7.80
N HIS A 288 3.48 -4.43 9.03
CA HIS A 288 3.33 -5.38 10.15
C HIS A 288 2.31 -6.48 9.81
N GLN A 289 1.12 -6.09 9.31
CA GLN A 289 0.07 -7.03 8.89
C GLN A 289 0.54 -7.93 7.74
N LEU A 290 1.28 -7.38 6.77
CA LEU A 290 1.86 -8.14 5.66
C LEU A 290 2.85 -9.21 6.13
N ILE A 291 3.75 -8.86 7.07
CA ILE A 291 4.71 -9.80 7.67
C ILE A 291 3.99 -10.86 8.49
N ALA A 292 3.05 -10.46 9.35
CA ALA A 292 2.27 -11.39 10.17
C ALA A 292 1.53 -12.40 9.28
N ARG A 293 0.92 -11.93 8.18
CA ARG A 293 0.28 -12.81 7.20
C ARG A 293 1.28 -13.75 6.53
N PHE A 294 2.45 -13.26 6.11
CA PHE A 294 3.49 -14.12 5.54
C PHE A 294 3.98 -15.17 6.53
N ASP A 295 4.20 -14.80 7.80
CA ASP A 295 4.57 -15.71 8.88
C ASP A 295 3.51 -16.82 9.10
N LEU A 296 2.20 -16.52 8.96
CA LEU A 296 1.14 -17.54 9.00
C LEU A 296 1.21 -18.52 7.81
N GLU A 297 1.50 -18.04 6.60
CA GLU A 297 1.68 -18.92 5.43
C GLU A 297 2.93 -19.79 5.59
N ARG A 298 4.00 -19.27 6.20
CA ARG A 298 5.21 -20.05 6.51
C ARG A 298 4.90 -21.19 7.46
N LEU A 299 4.19 -20.93 8.56
CA LEU A 299 3.77 -21.98 9.48
C LEU A 299 2.89 -23.03 8.79
N SER A 300 2.02 -22.61 7.88
CA SER A 300 1.15 -23.53 7.11
C SER A 300 1.93 -24.40 6.11
N ASN A 301 3.16 -24.03 5.75
CA ASN A 301 4.01 -24.71 4.75
C ASN A 301 5.25 -25.36 5.35
N ASP A 302 5.20 -25.63 6.63
CA ASP A 302 6.28 -26.22 7.34
C ASP A 302 7.59 -25.37 7.34
N LEU A 303 7.48 -24.06 7.57
CA LEU A 303 8.62 -23.12 7.66
C LEU A 303 8.61 -22.30 8.97
N PRO A 304 9.79 -22.02 9.55
CA PRO A 304 9.90 -21.17 10.73
C PRO A 304 9.61 -19.70 10.39
N PHE A 305 9.28 -18.90 11.42
CA PHE A 305 9.10 -17.46 11.28
C PHE A 305 10.30 -16.76 10.60
N VAL A 306 10.01 -15.66 9.91
CA VAL A 306 11.04 -14.86 9.24
C VAL A 306 12.02 -14.28 10.24
N LYS A 307 13.31 -14.44 9.94
CA LYS A 307 14.39 -13.80 10.70
C LYS A 307 14.65 -12.39 10.18
N PRO A 308 14.89 -11.41 11.07
CA PRO A 308 15.22 -10.05 10.64
C PRO A 308 16.52 -10.02 9.83
N LEU A 309 16.59 -9.07 8.90
CA LEU A 309 17.80 -8.74 8.16
C LEU A 309 18.85 -8.14 9.10
N GLY A 310 20.12 -8.48 8.89
CA GLY A 310 21.25 -7.84 9.56
C GLY A 310 22.22 -7.24 8.56
N TRP A 311 22.59 -5.97 8.72
CA TRP A 311 23.48 -5.26 7.78
C TRP A 311 24.89 -5.85 7.65
N ASN A 312 25.39 -6.49 8.72
CA ASN A 312 26.71 -7.15 8.76
C ASN A 312 26.61 -8.68 8.65
N GLN A 313 25.47 -9.20 8.23
CA GLN A 313 25.23 -10.64 8.13
C GLN A 313 25.02 -11.03 6.67
N LYS A 314 25.34 -12.28 6.36
CA LYS A 314 25.01 -12.89 5.07
C LYS A 314 23.50 -13.02 4.92
N ILE A 315 23.01 -12.67 3.74
CA ILE A 315 21.65 -12.97 3.31
C ILE A 315 21.65 -14.43 2.88
N VAL A 316 21.22 -15.30 3.80
CA VAL A 316 21.19 -16.77 3.59
C VAL A 316 20.43 -17.14 2.32
N ASP A 317 19.23 -16.56 2.15
CA ASP A 317 18.31 -16.92 1.06
C ASP A 317 18.50 -15.96 -0.12
N GLY A 318 19.03 -16.50 -1.21
CA GLY A 318 19.07 -15.87 -2.52
C GLY A 318 17.71 -15.81 -3.17
N PHE A 319 17.65 -15.16 -4.33
CA PHE A 319 16.44 -15.06 -5.12
C PHE A 319 16.77 -14.93 -6.61
N TYR A 320 16.14 -15.77 -7.44
CA TYR A 320 16.20 -15.65 -8.89
C TYR A 320 14.80 -15.27 -9.40
N PRO A 321 14.58 -14.00 -9.80
CA PRO A 321 13.24 -13.50 -10.12
C PRO A 321 12.54 -14.18 -11.30
N GLN A 322 13.27 -14.73 -12.26
CA GLN A 322 12.72 -15.29 -13.51
C GLN A 322 11.74 -14.33 -14.22
N THR A 323 11.99 -13.02 -14.11
CA THR A 323 11.20 -11.94 -14.69
C THR A 323 12.11 -11.03 -15.52
N THR A 324 11.52 -10.32 -16.47
CA THR A 324 12.23 -9.42 -17.38
C THR A 324 11.54 -8.09 -17.45
N TYR A 325 12.32 -7.02 -17.50
CA TYR A 325 11.78 -5.74 -17.95
C TYR A 325 11.35 -5.85 -19.41
N ARG A 326 10.40 -4.99 -19.81
CA ARG A 326 10.03 -4.80 -21.21
C ARG A 326 11.25 -4.39 -22.06
N VAL A 327 12.05 -3.47 -21.52
CA VAL A 327 13.31 -2.97 -22.07
C VAL A 327 14.33 -2.92 -20.94
N GLY A 328 15.52 -3.48 -21.15
CA GLY A 328 16.63 -3.51 -20.18
C GLY A 328 17.01 -4.89 -19.66
N GLY A 329 16.31 -5.95 -20.10
CA GLY A 329 16.70 -7.34 -19.84
C GLY A 329 16.11 -7.94 -18.56
N GLU A 330 16.68 -9.05 -18.12
CA GLU A 330 16.23 -9.78 -16.93
C GLU A 330 16.55 -9.02 -15.64
N PHE A 331 15.69 -9.21 -14.64
CA PHE A 331 15.99 -8.73 -13.29
C PHE A 331 17.23 -9.45 -12.72
N PRO A 332 18.10 -8.75 -11.97
CA PRO A 332 19.27 -9.36 -11.36
C PRO A 332 18.90 -10.49 -10.38
N ALA A 333 19.68 -11.57 -10.40
CA ALA A 333 19.55 -12.70 -9.50
C ALA A 333 20.54 -12.59 -8.34
N ARG A 334 20.09 -12.70 -7.09
CA ARG A 334 20.95 -12.71 -5.91
C ARG A 334 21.26 -14.16 -5.51
N PRO A 335 22.54 -14.59 -5.48
CA PRO A 335 22.92 -15.90 -4.96
C PRO A 335 22.66 -16.05 -3.45
N ASP A 336 22.62 -17.30 -2.98
CA ASP A 336 22.55 -17.59 -1.54
C ASP A 336 23.83 -17.12 -0.80
N ASN A 337 23.68 -16.84 0.49
CA ASN A 337 24.76 -16.44 1.40
C ASN A 337 25.56 -15.20 0.94
N PHE A 338 24.88 -14.27 0.26
CA PHE A 338 25.49 -13.05 -0.25
C PHE A 338 25.65 -11.99 0.85
N GLU A 339 26.71 -11.18 0.77
CA GLU A 339 26.99 -10.10 1.73
C GLU A 339 26.65 -8.74 1.13
N PHE A 340 26.23 -7.80 1.99
CA PHE A 340 26.09 -6.42 1.59
C PHE A 340 27.42 -5.82 1.17
N GLN A 341 27.38 -4.99 0.13
CA GLN A 341 28.51 -4.19 -0.32
C GLN A 341 28.08 -2.72 -0.44
N ASP A 342 29.01 -1.82 -0.21
CA ASP A 342 28.77 -0.40 -0.38
C ASP A 342 28.43 -0.08 -1.85
N LEU A 343 27.35 0.67 -2.04
CA LEU A 343 27.03 1.27 -3.33
C LEU A 343 27.88 2.52 -3.56
N GLN A 344 27.81 3.08 -4.77
CA GLN A 344 28.51 4.31 -5.10
C GLN A 344 28.14 5.45 -4.14
N ASN A 345 26.84 5.64 -3.88
CA ASN A 345 26.31 6.78 -3.10
C ASN A 345 25.68 6.39 -1.75
N ILE A 346 25.60 5.10 -1.43
CA ILE A 346 24.99 4.59 -0.19
C ILE A 346 25.99 3.66 0.48
N LYS A 347 26.39 3.97 1.72
CA LYS A 347 27.30 3.12 2.50
C LYS A 347 26.53 2.34 3.55
N ILE A 348 26.93 1.09 3.77
CA ILE A 348 26.33 0.22 4.79
C ILE A 348 26.51 0.85 6.18
N LYS A 349 27.68 1.47 6.41
CA LYS A 349 27.98 2.17 7.67
C LYS A 349 26.97 3.29 7.95
N ASP A 350 26.55 4.03 6.93
CA ASP A 350 25.55 5.10 7.09
C ASP A 350 24.20 4.52 7.53
N LEU A 351 23.78 3.39 6.96
CA LEU A 351 22.56 2.70 7.40
C LEU A 351 22.66 2.17 8.82
N MET A 352 23.82 1.65 9.22
CA MET A 352 24.04 1.24 10.61
C MET A 352 23.97 2.44 11.56
N ASP A 353 24.49 3.60 11.15
CA ASP A 353 24.40 4.83 11.94
C ASP A 353 22.96 5.35 12.01
N TYR A 354 22.19 5.29 10.92
CA TYR A 354 20.76 5.60 10.94
C TYR A 354 20.00 4.66 11.87
N ASP A 355 20.19 3.34 11.75
CA ASP A 355 19.58 2.33 12.61
C ASP A 355 19.88 2.59 14.09
N ARG A 356 21.15 2.91 14.40
CA ARG A 356 21.58 3.29 15.75
C ARG A 356 20.88 4.55 16.26
N ARG A 357 20.87 5.64 15.49
CA ARG A 357 20.21 6.90 15.86
C ARG A 357 18.72 6.73 16.11
N ILE A 358 18.07 5.89 15.31
CA ILE A 358 16.66 5.54 15.48
C ILE A 358 16.45 4.78 16.79
N ARG A 359 17.26 3.77 17.09
CA ARG A 359 17.19 3.05 18.38
C ARG A 359 17.43 3.98 19.56
N GLU A 360 18.41 4.88 19.45
CA GLU A 360 18.68 5.89 20.47
C GLU A 360 17.46 6.80 20.70
N ALA A 361 16.82 7.29 19.64
CA ALA A 361 15.61 8.10 19.73
C ALA A 361 14.42 7.34 20.35
N ILE A 362 14.27 6.05 20.01
CA ILE A 362 13.24 5.18 20.59
C ILE A 362 13.48 5.00 22.10
N HIS A 363 14.71 4.68 22.52
CA HIS A 363 15.05 4.52 23.94
C HIS A 363 14.94 5.82 24.74
N GLN A 364 15.25 6.96 24.12
CA GLN A 364 15.03 8.28 24.71
C GLN A 364 13.55 8.70 24.72
N GLN A 365 12.69 7.94 24.02
CA GLN A 365 11.29 8.30 23.75
C GLN A 365 11.13 9.72 23.17
N ALA A 366 12.11 10.18 22.39
CA ALA A 366 12.10 11.49 21.78
C ALA A 366 12.97 11.54 20.52
N VAL A 367 12.54 12.29 19.51
CA VAL A 367 13.29 12.52 18.26
C VAL A 367 13.90 13.91 18.24
N TYR A 368 15.19 13.97 17.91
CA TYR A 368 15.89 15.21 17.59
C TYR A 368 15.41 15.80 16.26
N THR A 369 14.97 17.05 16.27
CA THR A 369 14.40 17.77 15.12
C THR A 369 15.44 18.64 14.40
N VAL A 370 15.15 19.11 13.19
CA VAL A 370 16.03 20.05 12.44
C VAL A 370 16.31 21.33 13.24
N ASN A 371 15.37 21.79 14.05
CA ASN A 371 15.51 23.03 14.84
C ASN A 371 16.43 22.88 16.05
N GLY A 372 16.87 21.67 16.37
CA GLY A 372 17.69 21.38 17.55
C GLY A 372 16.89 20.99 18.79
N ASP A 373 15.56 20.95 18.71
CA ASP A 373 14.68 20.55 19.80
C ASP A 373 14.39 19.04 19.79
N TYR A 374 13.92 18.52 20.93
CA TYR A 374 13.41 17.15 21.05
C TYR A 374 11.89 17.11 20.95
N TYR A 375 11.37 16.22 20.12
CA TYR A 375 9.94 15.95 19.96
C TYR A 375 9.60 14.60 20.60
N SER A 376 8.65 14.59 21.53
CA SER A 376 8.28 13.40 22.29
C SER A 376 7.69 12.30 21.40
N LEU A 377 8.03 11.04 21.68
CA LEU A 377 7.40 9.85 21.11
C LEU A 377 6.39 9.20 22.06
N ASN A 378 6.29 9.66 23.31
CA ASN A 378 5.46 9.02 24.33
C ASN A 378 3.99 9.47 24.29
N ASP A 379 3.51 9.91 23.13
CA ASP A 379 2.12 10.32 22.92
C ASP A 379 1.47 9.48 21.81
N SER A 380 0.18 9.70 21.56
CA SER A 380 -0.57 9.03 20.49
C SER A 380 -0.03 9.29 19.08
N THR A 381 0.84 10.28 18.90
CA THR A 381 1.42 10.69 17.61
C THR A 381 2.85 10.19 17.41
N GLY A 382 3.47 9.63 18.45
CA GLY A 382 4.85 9.13 18.42
C GLY A 382 5.08 8.06 17.37
N ILE A 383 4.19 7.06 17.28
CA ILE A 383 4.27 6.00 16.27
C ILE A 383 4.17 6.55 14.84
N ASN A 384 3.34 7.58 14.62
CA ASN A 384 3.23 8.25 13.34
C ASN A 384 4.53 8.96 12.97
N THR A 385 5.12 9.70 13.92
CA THR A 385 6.42 10.38 13.73
C THR A 385 7.54 9.38 13.44
N LEU A 386 7.57 8.26 14.17
CA LEU A 386 8.55 7.20 13.95
C LEU A 386 8.39 6.58 12.55
N GLY A 387 7.16 6.35 12.09
CA GLY A 387 6.90 5.85 10.74
C GLY A 387 7.31 6.83 9.65
N GLN A 388 7.07 8.12 9.86
CA GLN A 388 7.53 9.17 8.95
C GLN A 388 9.06 9.24 8.85
N ILE A 389 9.79 8.86 9.91
CA ILE A 389 11.26 8.74 9.92
C ILE A 389 11.73 7.45 9.25
N MET A 390 11.05 6.32 9.49
CA MET A 390 11.38 5.02 8.89
C MET A 390 11.25 5.01 7.36
N GLU A 391 10.11 5.47 6.83
CA GLU A 391 9.80 5.52 5.38
C GLU A 391 10.43 6.70 4.63
N PRO A 392 11.36 7.44 5.27
CA PRO A 392 11.44 8.92 5.26
C PRO A 392 10.43 9.66 4.38
N SER A 393 9.20 9.80 4.91
CA SER A 393 8.20 10.66 4.28
C SER A 393 8.61 12.15 4.36
N CYS A 394 7.96 13.03 3.59
CA CYS A 394 8.15 14.48 3.73
C CYS A 394 7.81 15.02 5.12
N GLY A 395 7.04 14.29 5.93
CA GLY A 395 6.76 14.63 7.33
C GLY A 395 7.90 14.34 8.32
N SER A 396 8.99 13.70 7.88
CA SER A 396 10.14 13.38 8.74
C SER A 396 10.71 14.63 9.41
N LYS A 397 10.88 14.58 10.74
CA LYS A 397 11.31 15.73 11.55
C LYS A 397 12.79 16.10 11.38
N HIS A 398 13.61 15.22 10.82
CA HIS A 398 15.05 15.46 10.57
C HIS A 398 15.64 14.43 9.59
N ARG A 399 15.33 14.57 8.30
CA ARG A 399 15.67 13.58 7.27
C ARG A 399 17.18 13.38 7.09
N GLU A 400 17.98 14.43 7.21
CA GLU A 400 19.44 14.36 7.07
C GLU A 400 20.10 13.57 8.21
N TYR A 401 19.51 13.65 9.41
CA TYR A 401 20.03 12.97 10.60
C TYR A 401 19.59 11.50 10.68
N TYR A 402 18.31 11.20 10.45
CA TYR A 402 17.81 9.82 10.51
C TYR A 402 17.90 9.06 9.18
N GLY A 403 18.17 9.77 8.07
CA GLY A 403 18.37 9.16 6.77
C GLY A 403 17.10 8.58 6.15
N ALA A 404 17.30 7.51 5.40
CA ALA A 404 16.26 6.85 4.62
C ALA A 404 16.30 5.32 4.79
N LEU A 405 16.28 4.84 6.03
CA LEU A 405 16.61 3.44 6.35
C LEU A 405 15.82 2.42 5.50
N HIS A 406 14.50 2.55 5.43
CA HIS A 406 13.65 1.68 4.60
C HIS A 406 14.03 1.75 3.12
N ASN A 407 14.01 2.95 2.52
CA ASN A 407 14.22 3.13 1.09
C ASN A 407 15.65 2.75 0.66
N TYR A 408 16.67 3.08 1.45
CA TYR A 408 18.05 2.65 1.19
C TYR A 408 18.23 1.16 1.37
N GLY A 409 17.50 0.52 2.29
CA GLY A 409 17.46 -0.94 2.41
C GLY A 409 16.94 -1.62 1.13
N HIS A 410 15.88 -1.08 0.53
CA HIS A 410 15.37 -1.52 -0.77
C HIS A 410 16.41 -1.40 -1.88
N ILE A 411 17.07 -0.24 -2.00
CA ILE A 411 18.10 0.01 -3.04
C ILE A 411 19.31 -0.91 -2.84
N LEU A 412 19.80 -1.06 -1.61
CA LEU A 412 20.93 -1.94 -1.29
C LEU A 412 20.65 -3.39 -1.65
N LEU A 413 19.45 -3.89 -1.33
CA LEU A 413 19.06 -5.25 -1.69
C LEU A 413 18.87 -5.41 -3.20
N GLY A 414 18.32 -4.41 -3.88
CA GLY A 414 18.10 -4.43 -5.33
C GLY A 414 19.39 -4.41 -6.15
N GLN A 415 20.39 -3.66 -5.71
CA GLN A 415 21.65 -3.45 -6.43
C GLN A 415 22.81 -4.30 -5.88
N ILE A 416 22.53 -5.24 -4.98
CA ILE A 416 23.56 -5.99 -4.24
C ILE A 416 24.53 -6.77 -5.15
N THR A 417 24.07 -7.20 -6.32
CA THR A 417 24.85 -8.01 -7.28
C THR A 417 25.72 -7.17 -8.21
N ASP A 418 25.38 -5.89 -8.42
CA ASP A 418 26.18 -4.94 -9.19
C ASP A 418 26.30 -3.58 -8.48
N PRO A 419 26.90 -3.54 -7.28
CA PRO A 419 26.87 -2.36 -6.40
C PRO A 419 27.63 -1.15 -6.97
N LYS A 420 28.49 -1.39 -7.96
CA LYS A 420 29.33 -0.38 -8.63
C LYS A 420 28.90 -0.12 -10.08
N GLY A 421 27.80 -0.71 -10.54
CA GLY A 421 27.34 -0.57 -11.92
C GLY A 421 28.36 -1.06 -12.96
N LYS A 422 29.18 -2.05 -12.63
CA LYS A 422 30.22 -2.58 -13.53
C LYS A 422 29.62 -3.34 -14.71
N PHE A 423 28.49 -3.99 -14.48
CA PHE A 423 27.82 -4.85 -15.45
C PHE A 423 26.63 -4.17 -16.10
N ASP A 424 26.34 -2.91 -15.73
CA ASP A 424 25.18 -2.15 -16.19
C ASP A 424 23.87 -2.93 -15.96
N MET A 425 23.77 -3.63 -14.83
CA MET A 425 22.58 -4.40 -14.49
C MET A 425 21.39 -3.47 -14.24
N PRO A 426 20.18 -3.85 -14.69
CA PRO A 426 18.98 -3.08 -14.36
C PRO A 426 18.67 -3.17 -12.85
N PRO A 427 17.79 -2.30 -12.33
CA PRO A 427 17.36 -2.35 -10.93
C PRO A 427 16.82 -3.73 -10.51
N GLY A 428 16.96 -4.05 -9.22
CA GLY A 428 16.44 -5.29 -8.65
C GLY A 428 14.93 -5.27 -8.43
N VAL A 429 14.33 -6.42 -8.12
CA VAL A 429 12.91 -6.51 -7.76
C VAL A 429 12.56 -5.69 -6.51
N MET A 430 13.53 -5.47 -5.62
CA MET A 430 13.36 -4.61 -4.44
C MET A 430 13.19 -3.13 -4.78
N GLU A 431 13.49 -2.69 -6.01
CA GLU A 431 13.39 -1.29 -6.43
C GLU A 431 12.05 -0.96 -7.13
N HIS A 432 11.06 -1.85 -7.02
CA HIS A 432 9.69 -1.62 -7.47
C HIS A 432 8.68 -2.20 -6.48
N PHE A 433 7.63 -1.44 -6.15
CA PHE A 433 6.59 -1.94 -5.25
C PHE A 433 5.79 -3.10 -5.87
N GLU A 434 5.73 -3.19 -7.20
CA GLU A 434 5.08 -4.27 -7.95
C GLU A 434 5.80 -5.62 -7.87
N THR A 435 7.07 -5.65 -7.48
CA THR A 435 7.88 -6.88 -7.49
C THR A 435 8.57 -7.15 -6.16
N ALA A 436 8.64 -6.16 -5.26
CA ALA A 436 9.39 -6.29 -4.01
C ALA A 436 8.94 -7.49 -3.16
N THR A 437 7.63 -7.77 -3.04
CA THR A 437 7.13 -8.88 -2.21
C THR A 437 7.47 -10.27 -2.75
N ARG A 438 8.02 -10.37 -3.97
CA ARG A 438 8.51 -11.63 -4.55
C ARG A 438 9.81 -12.10 -3.91
N ASP A 439 10.63 -11.16 -3.45
CA ASP A 439 11.94 -11.46 -2.89
C ASP A 439 11.81 -11.84 -1.40
N PRO A 440 12.29 -13.01 -0.95
CA PRO A 440 12.31 -13.36 0.47
C PRO A 440 13.02 -12.31 1.35
N ALA A 441 14.01 -11.59 0.82
CA ALA A 441 14.71 -10.54 1.55
C ALA A 441 13.81 -9.33 1.86
N PHE A 442 12.72 -9.12 1.11
CA PHE A 442 11.70 -8.12 1.44
C PHE A 442 11.15 -8.35 2.85
N PHE A 443 10.69 -9.56 3.16
CA PHE A 443 10.11 -9.87 4.46
C PHE A 443 11.16 -9.77 5.57
N ARG A 444 12.42 -10.09 5.28
CA ARG A 444 13.53 -9.97 6.24
C ARG A 444 13.85 -8.50 6.56
N LEU A 445 13.90 -7.64 5.54
CA LEU A 445 14.07 -6.18 5.71
C LEU A 445 12.93 -5.60 6.54
N HIS A 446 11.70 -5.94 6.18
CA HIS A 446 10.52 -5.44 6.86
C HIS A 446 10.39 -5.99 8.29
N LYS A 447 10.84 -7.23 8.56
CA LYS A 447 10.93 -7.76 9.93
C LYS A 447 11.95 -6.98 10.78
N HIS A 448 13.06 -6.54 10.19
CA HIS A 448 14.02 -5.69 10.88
C HIS A 448 13.42 -4.33 11.26
N ILE A 449 12.68 -3.70 10.33
CA ILE A 449 11.98 -2.43 10.56
C ILE A 449 10.84 -2.60 11.57
N ASP A 450 10.03 -3.65 11.44
CA ASP A 450 8.95 -3.98 12.37
C ASP A 450 9.46 -4.17 13.80
N ASN A 451 10.63 -4.79 13.96
CA ASN A 451 11.28 -4.90 15.27
C ASN A 451 11.66 -3.54 15.89
N LEU A 452 11.98 -2.52 15.09
CA LEU A 452 12.22 -1.16 15.61
C LEU A 452 10.91 -0.54 16.12
N PHE A 453 9.80 -0.71 15.39
CA PHE A 453 8.49 -0.30 15.88
C PHE A 453 8.06 -1.07 17.14
N LYS A 454 8.37 -2.37 17.19
CA LYS A 454 8.12 -3.20 18.36
C LYS A 454 8.89 -2.67 19.58
N LEU A 455 10.16 -2.29 19.43
CA LEU A 455 10.95 -1.68 20.51
C LEU A 455 10.26 -0.42 21.06
N HIS A 456 9.73 0.44 20.18
CA HIS A 456 8.97 1.61 20.61
C HIS A 456 7.69 1.21 21.35
N LYS A 457 6.90 0.27 20.79
CA LYS A 457 5.66 -0.20 21.40
C LYS A 457 5.85 -0.90 22.75
N ASP A 458 6.94 -1.62 22.94
CA ASP A 458 7.24 -2.31 24.19
C ASP A 458 7.64 -1.32 25.32
N LEU A 459 8.02 -0.09 24.98
CA LEU A 459 8.27 0.99 25.95
C LEU A 459 7.00 1.74 26.36
N LEU A 460 5.89 1.55 25.63
CA LEU A 460 4.62 2.17 25.98
C LEU A 460 4.00 1.45 27.18
N PRO A 461 3.30 2.17 28.07
CA PRO A 461 2.56 1.54 29.16
C PRO A 461 1.57 0.50 28.61
N PRO A 462 1.60 -0.75 29.13
CA PRO A 462 0.57 -1.73 28.79
C PRO A 462 -0.81 -1.20 29.18
N TYR A 463 -1.83 -1.55 28.39
CA TYR A 463 -3.20 -1.18 28.74
C TYR A 463 -3.56 -1.70 30.15
N SER A 464 -4.04 -0.80 31.00
CA SER A 464 -4.54 -1.15 32.32
C SER A 464 -5.83 -1.95 32.21
N ARG A 465 -6.17 -2.74 33.24
CA ARG A 465 -7.44 -3.47 33.26
C ARG A 465 -8.63 -2.54 33.14
N ASP A 466 -8.56 -1.34 33.70
CA ASP A 466 -9.63 -0.36 33.62
C ASP A 466 -9.76 0.21 32.21
N GLU A 467 -8.65 0.50 31.51
CA GLU A 467 -8.70 0.92 30.11
C GLU A 467 -9.26 -0.18 29.19
N VAL A 468 -8.83 -1.44 29.38
CA VAL A 468 -9.35 -2.54 28.55
C VAL A 468 -10.81 -2.83 28.89
N SER A 469 -11.18 -2.92 30.17
CA SER A 469 -12.57 -3.20 30.56
C SER A 469 -13.50 -2.03 30.22
N GLN A 470 -13.08 -0.77 30.36
CA GLN A 470 -13.91 0.38 29.98
C GLN A 470 -13.97 0.63 28.46
N ALA A 471 -13.15 -0.06 27.65
CA ALA A 471 -13.07 0.18 26.20
C ALA A 471 -13.32 -1.05 25.30
N GLN A 472 -13.13 -2.28 25.77
CA GLN A 472 -13.15 -3.49 24.94
C GLN A 472 -13.69 -4.73 25.69
N SER A 473 -14.48 -5.56 25.00
CA SER A 473 -14.71 -6.96 25.40
C SER A 473 -13.94 -7.87 24.46
N ILE A 474 -13.20 -8.83 25.01
CA ILE A 474 -12.34 -9.75 24.24
C ILE A 474 -12.81 -11.18 24.45
N THR A 475 -13.07 -11.90 23.34
CA THR A 475 -13.40 -13.33 23.35
C THR A 475 -12.46 -14.08 22.41
N ARG A 476 -11.87 -15.18 22.90
CA ARG A 476 -11.01 -16.09 22.11
C ARG A 476 -11.86 -17.26 21.60
N LEU A 477 -11.95 -17.43 20.28
CA LEU A 477 -12.44 -18.66 19.66
C LEU A 477 -11.25 -19.52 19.20
N GLU A 478 -11.31 -20.80 19.48
CA GLU A 478 -10.40 -21.79 18.89
C GLU A 478 -11.18 -22.56 17.81
N VAL A 479 -10.70 -22.54 16.57
CA VAL A 479 -11.31 -23.30 15.47
C VAL A 479 -10.80 -24.76 15.55
N PRO A 480 -11.65 -25.76 15.79
CA PRO A 480 -11.23 -27.16 15.80
C PRO A 480 -11.05 -27.64 14.35
N GLY A 481 -9.81 -27.98 13.96
CA GLY A 481 -9.52 -28.38 12.58
C GLY A 481 -8.25 -29.21 12.36
N VAL A 482 -7.49 -29.52 13.41
CA VAL A 482 -6.43 -30.55 13.36
C VAL A 482 -6.75 -31.55 14.45
N THR A 483 -7.07 -32.78 14.05
CA THR A 483 -7.26 -33.89 14.99
C THR A 483 -5.93 -34.20 15.66
N LEU A 484 -5.69 -33.58 16.81
CA LEU A 484 -4.76 -34.11 17.80
C LEU A 484 -5.49 -34.17 19.13
N THR A 485 -5.75 -35.41 19.53
CA THR A 485 -6.26 -35.83 20.84
C THR A 485 -5.39 -35.25 21.95
N LYS A 486 -5.80 -34.12 22.52
CA LYS A 486 -5.59 -33.73 23.92
C LYS A 486 -6.24 -32.36 24.15
N GLU A 487 -7.39 -32.38 24.80
CA GLU A 487 -7.99 -31.17 25.38
C GLU A 487 -7.04 -30.65 26.47
N PHE A 488 -6.47 -29.47 26.25
CA PHE A 488 -5.85 -28.67 27.31
C PHE A 488 -6.75 -27.47 27.56
N PRO A 489 -7.24 -27.26 28.79
CA PRO A 489 -8.05 -26.09 29.11
C PRO A 489 -7.13 -24.87 29.18
N ALA A 490 -7.05 -24.10 28.09
CA ALA A 490 -6.52 -22.74 28.17
C ALA A 490 -7.59 -21.87 28.87
N PRO A 491 -7.27 -21.11 29.92
CA PRO A 491 -8.23 -20.17 30.50
C PRO A 491 -8.58 -19.15 29.41
N ALA A 492 -9.84 -19.17 28.97
CA ALA A 492 -10.37 -18.12 28.11
C ALA A 492 -10.16 -16.79 28.85
N LEU A 493 -9.27 -15.94 28.34
CA LEU A 493 -9.11 -14.57 28.84
C LEU A 493 -10.41 -13.81 28.50
N LYS A 494 -11.42 -13.91 29.38
CA LYS A 494 -12.66 -13.16 29.29
C LYS A 494 -12.42 -11.80 29.93
N LEU A 495 -12.17 -10.80 29.11
CA LEU A 495 -12.22 -9.41 29.53
C LEU A 495 -13.61 -8.89 29.20
N GLU A 496 -14.38 -8.57 30.23
CA GLU A 496 -15.75 -8.09 30.12
C GLU A 496 -15.75 -6.57 30.03
N PHE A 497 -16.43 -6.03 29.02
CA PHE A 497 -16.79 -4.62 28.96
C PHE A 497 -18.04 -4.41 29.82
N PRO A 498 -18.10 -3.47 30.77
CA PRO A 498 -19.26 -3.27 31.61
C PRO A 498 -20.54 -3.08 30.78
N GLY A 499 -21.43 -4.06 30.90
CA GLY A 499 -22.71 -4.07 30.19
C GLY A 499 -22.63 -4.43 28.71
N VAL A 500 -21.52 -5.00 28.20
CA VAL A 500 -21.45 -5.68 26.88
C VAL A 500 -20.82 -7.06 27.02
N LYS A 501 -21.55 -8.11 26.63
CA LYS A 501 -21.10 -9.50 26.67
C LYS A 501 -21.21 -10.15 25.29
N ILE A 502 -20.13 -10.80 24.87
CA ILE A 502 -20.13 -11.64 23.66
C ILE A 502 -20.53 -13.06 24.10
N GLN A 503 -21.65 -13.54 23.57
CA GLN A 503 -22.13 -14.91 23.73
C GLN A 503 -21.93 -15.70 22.43
N ASP A 504 -21.62 -16.98 22.58
CA ASP A 504 -21.65 -18.01 21.53
C ASP A 504 -21.00 -17.58 20.20
N LEU A 505 -19.69 -17.33 20.25
CA LEU A 505 -18.88 -17.10 19.05
C LEU A 505 -18.62 -18.44 18.34
N SER A 506 -19.06 -18.55 17.08
CA SER A 506 -18.77 -19.65 16.18
C SER A 506 -18.46 -19.12 14.78
N VAL A 507 -17.81 -19.94 13.97
CA VAL A 507 -17.42 -19.60 12.60
C VAL A 507 -17.75 -20.78 11.70
N ASP A 508 -18.16 -20.50 10.46
CA ASP A 508 -18.32 -21.56 9.47
C ASP A 508 -16.98 -22.26 9.17
N GLU A 509 -17.04 -23.38 8.45
CA GLU A 509 -15.85 -24.11 8.03
C GLU A 509 -14.92 -23.22 7.18
N LEU A 510 -13.67 -23.09 7.63
CA LEU A 510 -12.64 -22.32 6.93
C LEU A 510 -11.92 -23.24 5.93
N THR A 511 -12.29 -23.12 4.64
CA THR A 511 -11.66 -23.90 3.56
C THR A 511 -10.90 -23.00 2.58
N THR A 512 -9.61 -23.27 2.37
CA THR A 512 -8.81 -22.67 1.29
C THR A 512 -8.70 -23.60 0.10
N TYR A 513 -8.48 -23.04 -1.09
CA TYR A 513 -8.24 -23.78 -2.33
C TYR A 513 -7.45 -22.93 -3.31
N PHE A 514 -6.92 -23.56 -4.37
CA PHE A 514 -6.30 -22.84 -5.48
C PHE A 514 -7.22 -22.81 -6.68
N GLU A 515 -7.36 -21.65 -7.30
CA GLU A 515 -8.11 -21.46 -8.54
C GLU A 515 -7.23 -20.90 -9.66
N ASP A 516 -7.63 -21.16 -10.90
CA ASP A 516 -6.98 -20.58 -12.07
C ASP A 516 -7.54 -19.16 -12.32
N PHE A 517 -6.65 -18.22 -12.58
CA PHE A 517 -6.97 -16.83 -12.91
C PHE A 517 -6.23 -16.40 -14.18
N ASP A 518 -6.95 -15.79 -15.12
CA ASP A 518 -6.39 -15.36 -16.40
C ASP A 518 -6.05 -13.86 -16.38
N ILE A 519 -4.82 -13.52 -16.75
CA ILE A 519 -4.31 -12.15 -16.91
C ILE A 519 -4.18 -11.85 -18.40
N ASP A 520 -4.68 -10.70 -18.83
CA ASP A 520 -4.51 -10.22 -20.20
C ASP A 520 -3.07 -9.71 -20.43
N LEU A 521 -2.41 -10.22 -21.47
CA LEU A 521 -1.04 -9.83 -21.84
C LEU A 521 -0.98 -8.79 -22.96
N LEU A 522 -2.11 -8.21 -23.39
CA LEU A 522 -2.17 -7.32 -24.53
C LEU A 522 -1.19 -6.13 -24.44
N ASN A 523 -1.07 -5.48 -23.29
CA ASN A 523 -0.14 -4.37 -23.08
C ASN A 523 1.34 -4.79 -23.03
N ALA A 524 1.62 -6.09 -22.86
CA ALA A 524 2.98 -6.63 -22.88
C ALA A 524 3.55 -6.74 -24.32
N LEU A 525 2.65 -6.82 -25.29
CA LEU A 525 2.94 -7.23 -26.65
C LEU A 525 3.01 -6.01 -27.56
N ASP A 526 3.99 -6.00 -28.46
CA ASP A 526 4.03 -5.03 -29.54
C ASP A 526 3.03 -5.40 -30.63
N ASP A 527 2.48 -4.38 -31.25
CA ASP A 527 1.72 -4.49 -32.47
C ASP A 527 2.09 -3.42 -33.49
N THR A 528 1.52 -3.58 -34.68
CA THR A 528 1.39 -2.50 -35.65
C THR A 528 -0.06 -2.01 -35.70
N VAL A 529 -0.27 -0.79 -36.19
CA VAL A 529 -1.60 -0.16 -36.27
C VAL A 529 -2.54 -0.92 -37.21
N ASP A 530 -1.98 -1.67 -38.15
CA ASP A 530 -2.70 -2.39 -39.21
C ASP A 530 -3.04 -3.85 -38.86
N LEU A 531 -2.65 -4.32 -37.66
CA LEU A 531 -2.90 -5.67 -37.20
C LEU A 531 -3.91 -5.69 -36.05
N ASP A 532 -4.84 -6.64 -36.14
CA ASP A 532 -5.80 -6.88 -35.07
C ASP A 532 -5.11 -7.46 -33.83
N ASP A 533 -5.65 -7.08 -32.67
CA ASP A 533 -5.20 -7.61 -31.39
C ASP A 533 -5.49 -9.11 -31.30
N VAL A 534 -4.48 -9.88 -30.92
CA VAL A 534 -4.60 -11.32 -30.70
C VAL A 534 -4.77 -11.56 -29.21
N ASN A 535 -5.83 -12.28 -28.84
CA ASN A 535 -6.15 -12.57 -27.45
C ASN A 535 -5.12 -13.55 -26.83
N ILE A 536 -4.19 -13.01 -26.05
CA ILE A 536 -3.13 -13.77 -25.39
C ILE A 536 -3.19 -13.51 -23.90
N LYS A 537 -3.27 -14.58 -23.11
CA LYS A 537 -3.45 -14.54 -21.66
C LYS A 537 -2.41 -15.37 -20.92
N ALA A 538 -2.04 -14.95 -19.72
CA ALA A 538 -1.33 -15.77 -18.75
C ALA A 538 -2.32 -16.39 -17.76
N ARG A 539 -2.26 -17.70 -17.55
CA ARG A 539 -3.05 -18.40 -16.53
C ARG A 539 -2.19 -18.67 -15.30
N VAL A 540 -2.56 -18.08 -14.17
CA VAL A 540 -1.89 -18.22 -12.88
C VAL A 540 -2.76 -19.00 -11.91
N ARG A 541 -2.16 -19.76 -10.98
CA ARG A 541 -2.90 -20.34 -9.85
C ARG A 541 -2.84 -19.38 -8.67
N ARG A 542 -3.99 -19.07 -8.06
CA ARG A 542 -4.07 -18.14 -6.93
C ARG A 542 -4.75 -18.81 -5.74
N LEU A 543 -4.28 -18.49 -4.54
CA LEU A 543 -4.92 -18.93 -3.31
C LEU A 543 -6.27 -18.20 -3.15
N ASN A 544 -7.31 -18.95 -2.80
CA ASN A 544 -8.64 -18.45 -2.51
C ASN A 544 -9.24 -19.19 -1.30
N HIS A 545 -10.38 -18.73 -0.81
CA HIS A 545 -11.13 -19.38 0.26
C HIS A 545 -12.63 -19.41 -0.05
N LYS A 546 -13.35 -20.35 0.58
CA LYS A 546 -14.82 -20.33 0.54
C LYS A 546 -15.33 -19.18 1.41
N PRO A 547 -16.44 -18.51 1.04
CA PRO A 547 -17.09 -17.58 1.95
C PRO A 547 -17.46 -18.26 3.26
N PHE A 548 -17.27 -17.56 4.37
CA PHE A 548 -17.61 -18.01 5.72
C PHE A 548 -18.18 -16.83 6.52
N ALA A 549 -19.03 -17.13 7.50
CA ALA A 549 -19.65 -16.19 8.41
C ALA A 549 -19.09 -16.32 9.83
N PHE A 550 -19.06 -15.22 10.57
CA PHE A 550 -18.77 -15.20 12.01
C PHE A 550 -20.08 -15.02 12.76
N HIS A 551 -20.55 -16.06 13.43
CA HIS A 551 -21.78 -16.02 14.21
C HIS A 551 -21.45 -15.71 15.66
N PHE A 552 -21.91 -14.55 16.14
CA PHE A 552 -21.80 -14.20 17.56
C PHE A 552 -22.97 -13.31 17.97
N THR A 553 -23.33 -13.39 19.25
CA THR A 553 -24.37 -12.56 19.85
C THR A 553 -23.72 -11.58 20.82
N VAL A 554 -23.89 -10.29 20.58
CA VAL A 554 -23.46 -9.26 21.52
C VAL A 554 -24.65 -8.80 22.33
N GLU A 555 -24.71 -9.10 23.62
CA GLU A 555 -25.69 -8.53 24.54
C GLU A 555 -25.14 -7.23 25.15
N SER A 556 -25.94 -6.17 25.14
CA SER A 556 -25.59 -4.89 25.74
C SER A 556 -26.73 -4.35 26.60
N ASP A 557 -26.41 -3.86 27.81
CA ASP A 557 -27.39 -3.30 28.74
C ASP A 557 -28.04 -2.02 28.19
N LYS A 558 -27.30 -1.28 27.37
CA LYS A 558 -27.71 -0.03 26.71
C LYS A 558 -27.42 -0.08 25.22
N GLU A 559 -28.16 0.69 24.43
CA GLU A 559 -27.82 0.86 23.02
C GLU A 559 -26.54 1.69 22.93
N ASN A 560 -25.43 1.01 22.63
CA ASN A 560 -24.11 1.61 22.47
C ASN A 560 -23.63 1.39 21.03
N LEU A 561 -22.84 2.34 20.54
CA LEU A 561 -22.06 2.16 19.32
C LEU A 561 -20.85 1.30 19.67
N VAL A 562 -20.74 0.12 19.08
CA VAL A 562 -19.67 -0.84 19.38
C VAL A 562 -18.82 -1.04 18.13
N ALA A 563 -17.50 -0.93 18.27
CA ALA A 563 -16.54 -1.32 17.24
C ALA A 563 -16.12 -2.78 17.46
N VAL A 564 -16.40 -3.64 16.48
CA VAL A 564 -15.97 -5.04 16.48
C VAL A 564 -14.66 -5.13 15.70
N ARG A 565 -13.69 -5.87 16.24
CA ARG A 565 -12.40 -6.15 15.58
C ARG A 565 -12.12 -7.64 15.66
N VAL A 566 -11.85 -8.26 14.52
CA VAL A 566 -11.57 -9.69 14.42
C VAL A 566 -10.12 -9.88 14.01
N PHE A 567 -9.40 -10.70 14.77
CA PHE A 567 -8.00 -11.03 14.50
C PHE A 567 -7.83 -12.54 14.39
N MET A 568 -6.94 -12.97 13.50
CA MET A 568 -6.51 -14.35 13.33
C MET A 568 -5.00 -14.44 13.56
N GLY A 569 -4.54 -15.42 14.33
CA GLY A 569 -3.11 -15.61 14.59
C GLY A 569 -2.78 -17.06 14.89
N PRO A 570 -1.48 -17.36 15.07
CA PRO A 570 -1.03 -18.73 15.22
C PRO A 570 -1.38 -19.27 16.61
N LYS A 571 -1.86 -20.51 16.69
CA LYS A 571 -2.05 -21.21 17.96
C LYS A 571 -0.72 -21.80 18.47
N TYR A 572 -0.02 -22.48 17.57
CA TYR A 572 1.24 -23.17 17.85
C TYR A 572 2.38 -22.56 17.04
N ASP A 573 3.59 -22.69 17.57
CA ASP A 573 4.82 -22.36 16.86
C ASP A 573 5.28 -23.50 15.93
N TRP A 574 6.42 -23.29 15.30
CA TRP A 574 7.10 -24.26 14.44
C TRP A 574 7.42 -25.60 15.12
N PHE A 575 7.56 -25.60 16.45
CA PHE A 575 7.88 -26.79 17.25
C PHE A 575 6.63 -27.47 17.83
N GLY A 576 5.43 -26.97 17.53
CA GLY A 576 4.16 -27.46 18.07
C GLY A 576 3.87 -26.99 19.50
N GLN A 577 4.58 -25.99 20.01
CA GLN A 577 4.37 -25.40 21.33
C GLN A 577 3.34 -24.28 21.24
N GLU A 578 2.44 -24.16 22.23
CA GLU A 578 1.47 -23.07 22.25
C GLU A 578 2.17 -21.73 22.48
N ILE A 579 1.88 -20.74 21.63
CA ILE A 579 2.50 -19.42 21.72
C ILE A 579 1.79 -18.61 22.83
N PRO A 580 2.54 -18.03 23.80
CA PRO A 580 1.98 -17.14 24.81
C PRO A 580 1.34 -15.89 24.18
N LEU A 581 0.32 -15.31 24.83
CA LEU A 581 -0.40 -14.14 24.27
C LEU A 581 0.52 -12.94 23.99
N ASP A 582 1.50 -12.68 24.85
CA ASP A 582 2.43 -11.56 24.70
C ASP A 582 3.34 -11.70 23.46
N GLU A 583 3.66 -12.93 23.06
CA GLU A 583 4.37 -13.17 21.81
C GLU A 583 3.39 -13.18 20.63
N LYS A 584 2.26 -13.88 20.79
CA LYS A 584 1.22 -14.07 19.78
C LYS A 584 0.67 -12.77 19.23
N ARG A 585 0.54 -11.72 20.05
CA ARG A 585 0.03 -10.40 19.64
C ARG A 585 0.79 -9.79 18.46
N SER A 586 2.06 -10.16 18.27
CA SER A 586 2.89 -9.66 17.15
C SER A 586 2.67 -10.43 15.83
N TYR A 587 1.87 -11.49 15.86
CA TYR A 587 1.56 -12.35 14.70
C TYR A 587 0.06 -12.36 14.38
N MET A 588 -0.72 -11.46 15.00
CA MET A 588 -2.16 -11.36 14.77
C MET A 588 -2.45 -10.55 13.50
N VAL A 589 -3.19 -11.14 12.58
CA VAL A 589 -3.68 -10.52 11.35
C VAL A 589 -5.11 -10.02 11.57
N GLU A 590 -5.36 -8.74 11.32
CA GLU A 590 -6.72 -8.15 11.33
C GLU A 590 -7.50 -8.68 10.13
N ILE A 591 -8.62 -9.35 10.41
CA ILE A 591 -9.52 -9.89 9.40
C ILE A 591 -10.61 -8.89 9.05
N ASP A 592 -11.18 -8.24 10.09
CA ASP A 592 -12.25 -7.28 9.90
C ASP A 592 -12.32 -6.26 11.03
N LYS A 593 -12.87 -5.10 10.71
CA LYS A 593 -13.16 -3.99 11.63
C LYS A 593 -14.38 -3.23 11.15
N PHE A 594 -15.44 -3.24 11.95
CA PHE A 594 -16.68 -2.55 11.63
C PHE A 594 -17.37 -2.02 12.88
N VAL A 595 -18.35 -1.15 12.68
CA VAL A 595 -19.12 -0.52 13.76
C VAL A 595 -20.57 -0.94 13.65
N THR A 596 -21.16 -1.34 14.78
CA THR A 596 -22.57 -1.75 14.87
C THR A 596 -23.28 -1.03 16.01
N LYS A 597 -24.61 -0.92 15.90
CA LYS A 597 -25.50 -0.38 16.93
C LYS A 597 -26.45 -1.49 17.37
N GLY A 598 -26.57 -1.77 18.66
CA GLY A 598 -27.59 -2.69 19.15
C GLY A 598 -27.52 -3.03 20.63
N LYS A 599 -28.68 -3.43 21.18
CA LYS A 599 -28.85 -4.11 22.49
C LYS A 599 -28.54 -5.61 22.40
N THR A 600 -28.84 -6.20 21.25
CA THR A 600 -28.55 -7.59 20.90
C THR A 600 -28.26 -7.60 19.40
N ALA A 601 -27.01 -7.84 19.02
CA ALA A 601 -26.63 -7.95 17.60
C ALA A 601 -26.21 -9.38 17.31
N SER A 602 -26.97 -10.08 16.46
CA SER A 602 -26.52 -11.30 15.78
C SER A 602 -25.88 -10.86 14.48
N LEU A 603 -24.57 -11.05 14.37
CA LEU A 603 -23.81 -10.80 13.15
C LEU A 603 -23.54 -12.17 12.50
N ILE A 604 -23.65 -12.20 11.17
CA ILE A 604 -23.39 -13.35 10.31
C ILE A 604 -22.24 -12.94 9.40
#